data_AF-A0AAC8TE47-F1
#
_entry.id   AF-A0AAC8TE47-F1
#
_cell.length_a   1.000
_cell.length_b   1.000
_cell.length_c   1.000
_cell.angle_alpha   90.00
_cell.angle_beta   90.00
_cell.angle_gamma   90.00
#
_symmetry.space_group_name_H-M   'P 1'
#
loop_
_entity.id
_entity.type
_entity.pdbx_description
1 polymer ?
#
loop_
_entity_poly.entity_id
_entity_poly.type
_entity_poly.pdbx_seq_one_letter_code
_entity_poly.pdbx_strand_id
1 'polypeptide(L)'
;MRKLHVVSLFVWLSLLSLGLATTARAGVPEDLAAFKAAATELKAKMASITNEATARANVAALEAAINKYNQAGTTLDASLSILDRTQEAAAKTYQSTATEMQTASQSLADEQIRLLSAPPIASVVAPKLNTLRK
;
A
#
# COMPACT_ATOMS: atom_id res chain seq x y z
N MET A 1 55.52 -21.65 27.40
CA MET A 1 55.46 -20.41 28.20
C MET A 1 54.17 -19.68 27.88
N ARG A 2 53.42 -19.28 28.93
CA ARG A 2 52.28 -18.34 28.91
C ARG A 2 52.74 -17.02 28.24
N LYS A 3 51.96 -16.19 27.53
CA LYS A 3 50.70 -15.53 27.91
C LYS A 3 50.10 -14.77 26.71
N LEU A 4 48.76 -14.74 26.69
CA LEU A 4 47.86 -13.61 26.42
C LEU A 4 48.15 -12.65 25.25
N HIS A 5 47.26 -12.67 24.26
CA HIS A 5 46.42 -11.50 23.97
C HIS A 5 44.96 -11.92 24.04
N VAL A 6 44.35 -11.60 25.18
CA VAL A 6 42.90 -11.52 25.37
C VAL A 6 42.50 -10.11 24.94
N VAL A 7 41.24 -9.99 24.49
CA VAL A 7 40.49 -8.75 24.20
C VAL A 7 40.60 -8.21 22.78
N SER A 8 39.79 -8.78 21.88
CA SER A 8 38.82 -7.98 21.14
C SER A 8 37.56 -8.82 20.94
N LEU A 9 36.61 -8.61 21.86
CA LEU A 9 35.15 -8.84 21.82
C LEU A 9 34.68 -9.92 20.81
N PHE A 10 34.24 -11.12 21.19
CA PHE A 10 33.17 -11.37 22.16
C PHE A 10 32.00 -10.37 22.04
N VAL A 11 31.47 -10.27 20.82
CA VAL A 11 30.03 -10.34 20.57
C VAL A 11 29.81 -11.82 20.20
N TRP A 12 29.60 -12.77 21.12
CA TRP A 12 28.46 -12.83 22.04
C TRP A 12 27.22 -12.34 21.29
N LEU A 13 26.36 -13.18 20.75
CA LEU A 13 25.91 -14.42 21.30
C LEU A 13 24.97 -15.00 20.25
N SER A 14 25.19 -16.27 19.92
CA SER A 14 24.15 -17.28 19.80
C SER A 14 22.74 -16.79 19.44
N LEU A 15 22.29 -17.17 18.25
CA LEU A 15 21.00 -17.78 17.92
C LEU A 15 21.07 -18.06 16.40
N LEU A 16 21.90 -19.02 15.97
CA LEU A 16 21.39 -20.38 15.78
C LEU A 16 19.98 -20.60 16.36
N SER A 17 18.99 -20.20 15.59
CA SER A 17 17.68 -20.83 15.53
C SER A 17 17.40 -20.93 14.03
N LEU A 18 17.78 -22.01 13.35
CA LEU A 18 16.94 -23.21 13.29
C LEU A 18 15.50 -22.93 13.72
N GLY A 19 14.70 -22.66 12.69
CA GLY A 19 13.25 -22.48 12.68
C GLY A 19 12.90 -22.07 11.26
N LEU A 20 13.05 -22.95 10.26
CA LEU A 20 11.95 -23.79 9.82
C LEU A 20 10.58 -23.32 10.36
N ALA A 21 9.71 -22.89 9.44
CA ALA A 21 8.37 -22.36 9.63
C ALA A 21 8.25 -20.83 9.83
N THR A 22 8.25 -20.09 8.72
CA THR A 22 7.09 -19.25 8.34
C THR A 22 7.07 -19.09 6.82
N THR A 23 6.32 -19.95 6.12
CA THR A 23 5.84 -19.70 4.76
C THR A 23 4.74 -18.63 4.77
N ALA A 24 4.98 -17.49 5.42
CA ALA A 24 4.28 -16.24 5.11
C ALA A 24 5.15 -15.56 4.04
N ARG A 25 4.71 -15.61 2.78
CA ARG A 25 5.46 -15.05 1.65
C ARG A 25 5.82 -13.59 1.97
N ALA A 26 7.12 -13.31 2.13
CA ALA A 26 7.65 -12.11 2.77
C ALA A 26 7.23 -10.76 2.14
N GLY A 27 6.63 -10.76 0.93
CA GLY A 27 6.24 -9.53 0.23
C GLY A 27 4.87 -8.94 0.61
N VAL A 28 3.91 -9.72 1.13
CA VAL A 28 2.55 -9.22 1.37
C VAL A 28 2.49 -8.02 2.34
N PRO A 29 3.21 -8.02 3.48
CA PRO A 29 3.23 -6.86 4.38
C PRO A 29 3.85 -5.61 3.73
N GLU A 30 4.91 -5.77 2.95
CA GLU A 30 5.60 -4.67 2.25
C GLU A 30 4.72 -4.09 1.14
N ASP A 31 4.09 -4.95 0.34
CA ASP A 31 3.17 -4.56 -0.73
C ASP A 31 1.91 -3.89 -0.17
N LEU A 32 1.41 -4.35 0.98
CA LEU A 32 0.30 -3.71 1.69
C LEU A 32 0.70 -2.31 2.20
N ALA A 33 1.91 -2.16 2.74
CA ALA A 33 2.40 -0.85 3.15
C ALA A 33 2.53 0.10 1.94
N ALA A 34 3.05 -0.39 0.81
CA ALA A 34 3.14 0.39 -0.43
C ALA A 34 1.76 0.80 -0.97
N PHE A 35 0.79 -0.12 -0.95
CA PHE A 35 -0.60 0.14 -1.31
C PHE A 35 -1.23 1.23 -0.42
N LYS A 36 -1.06 1.14 0.90
CA LYS A 36 -1.58 2.13 1.85
C LYS A 36 -0.93 3.50 1.68
N ALA A 37 0.38 3.54 1.41
CA ALA A 37 1.09 4.77 1.11
C ALA A 37 0.56 5.42 -0.17
N ALA A 38 0.36 4.63 -1.24
CA ALA A 38 -0.21 5.13 -2.49
C ALA A 38 -1.67 5.62 -2.32
N ALA A 39 -2.48 4.91 -1.53
CA ALA A 39 -3.84 5.33 -1.19
C ALA A 39 -3.85 6.66 -0.42
N THR A 40 -2.93 6.82 0.54
CA THR A 40 -2.79 8.05 1.32
C THR A 40 -2.37 9.23 0.43
N GLU A 41 -1.41 9.01 -0.47
CA GLU A 41 -0.98 10.01 -1.43
C GLU A 41 -2.12 10.42 -2.37
N LEU A 42 -2.85 9.46 -2.94
CA LEU A 42 -4.00 9.72 -3.80
C LEU A 42 -5.08 10.52 -3.05
N LYS A 43 -5.40 10.12 -1.81
CA LYS A 43 -6.35 10.84 -0.97
C LYS A 43 -5.91 12.29 -0.73
N ALA A 44 -4.63 12.52 -0.43
CA ALA A 44 -4.09 13.86 -0.22
C ALA A 44 -4.19 14.72 -1.51
N LYS A 45 -3.92 14.13 -2.68
CA LYS A 45 -4.09 14.83 -3.97
C LYS A 45 -5.55 15.20 -4.22
N MET A 46 -6.48 14.28 -3.94
CA MET A 46 -7.92 14.57 -4.05
C MET A 46 -8.35 15.67 -3.07
N ALA A 47 -7.90 15.61 -1.82
CA ALA A 47 -8.19 16.61 -0.79
C ALA A 47 -7.68 18.02 -1.16
N SER A 48 -6.53 18.13 -1.83
CA SER A 48 -6.00 19.42 -2.30
C SER A 48 -6.85 20.09 -3.39
N ILE A 49 -7.76 19.35 -4.03
CA ILE A 49 -8.65 19.88 -5.05
C ILE A 49 -9.91 20.44 -4.36
N THR A 50 -9.96 21.76 -4.26
CA THR A 50 -11.04 22.50 -3.56
C THR A 50 -11.88 23.34 -4.52
N ASN A 51 -11.39 23.57 -5.75
CA ASN A 51 -12.06 24.35 -6.78
C ASN A 51 -11.57 23.95 -8.19
N GLU A 52 -12.19 24.51 -9.22
CA GLU A 52 -11.84 24.19 -10.62
C GLU A 52 -10.39 24.57 -10.99
N ALA A 53 -9.89 25.70 -10.49
CA ALA A 53 -8.52 26.14 -10.76
C ALA A 53 -7.48 25.14 -10.22
N THR A 54 -7.66 24.71 -8.96
CA THR A 54 -6.82 23.68 -8.35
C THR A 54 -6.99 22.32 -9.02
N ALA A 55 -8.20 21.97 -9.46
CA ALA A 55 -8.44 20.75 -10.24
C ALA A 55 -7.63 20.73 -11.54
N ARG A 56 -7.69 21.81 -12.33
CA ARG A 56 -6.96 21.92 -13.60
C ARG A 56 -5.44 21.90 -13.38
N ALA A 57 -4.95 22.62 -12.36
CA ALA A 57 -3.53 22.67 -12.04
C ALA A 57 -2.98 21.32 -11.55
N ASN A 58 -3.79 20.52 -10.85
CA ASN A 58 -3.35 19.27 -10.24
C ASN A 58 -3.80 18.01 -10.99
N VAL A 59 -4.48 18.12 -12.15
CA VAL A 59 -5.04 16.96 -12.86
C VAL A 59 -3.97 15.92 -13.25
N ALA A 60 -2.78 16.37 -13.66
CA ALA A 60 -1.67 15.48 -14.00
C ALA A 60 -1.08 14.79 -12.76
N ALA A 61 -0.99 15.50 -11.64
CA ALA A 61 -0.55 14.92 -10.36
C ALA A 61 -1.57 13.93 -9.80
N LEU A 62 -2.86 14.21 -9.98
CA LEU A 62 -3.95 13.29 -9.65
C LEU A 62 -3.85 12.02 -10.49
N GLU A 63 -3.66 12.14 -11.80
CA GLU A 63 -3.48 11.00 -12.71
C GLU A 63 -2.25 10.14 -12.35
N ALA A 64 -1.12 10.77 -12.03
CA ALA A 64 0.07 10.06 -11.58
C ALA A 64 -0.18 9.29 -10.26
N ALA A 65 -0.89 9.90 -9.30
CA ALA A 65 -1.24 9.25 -8.05
C ALA A 65 -2.21 8.08 -8.24
N ILE A 66 -3.17 8.20 -9.16
CA ILE A 66 -4.08 7.11 -9.55
C ILE A 66 -3.28 5.94 -10.12
N ASN A 67 -2.36 6.21 -11.05
CA ASN A 67 -1.53 5.17 -11.65
C ASN A 67 -0.67 4.45 -10.61
N LYS A 68 -0.08 5.20 -9.67
CA LYS A 68 0.70 4.63 -8.57
C LYS A 68 -0.14 3.77 -7.64
N TYR A 69 -1.35 4.21 -7.30
CA TYR A 69 -2.32 3.44 -6.51
C TYR A 69 -2.71 2.13 -7.22
N ASN A 70 -3.04 2.20 -8.52
CA ASN A 70 -3.39 1.03 -9.32
C ASN A 70 -2.22 0.04 -9.41
N GLN A 71 -1.00 0.52 -9.67
CA GLN A 71 0.19 -0.34 -9.69
C GLN A 71 0.44 -1.03 -8.35
N ALA A 72 0.34 -0.30 -7.24
CA ALA A 72 0.51 -0.89 -5.91
C ALA A 72 -0.59 -1.93 -5.62
N GLY A 73 -1.83 -1.69 -6.08
CA GLY A 73 -2.91 -2.66 -6.00
C GLY A 73 -2.63 -3.94 -6.81
N THR A 74 -2.12 -3.81 -8.03
CA THR A 74 -1.74 -4.95 -8.88
C THR A 74 -0.61 -5.76 -8.25
N THR A 75 0.42 -5.11 -7.70
CA THR A 75 1.53 -5.81 -7.02
C THR A 75 1.04 -6.56 -5.78
N LEU A 76 0.19 -5.92 -4.96
CA LEU A 76 -0.38 -6.54 -3.78
C LEU A 76 -1.28 -7.74 -4.14
N ASP A 77 -2.12 -7.60 -5.16
CA ASP A 77 -2.96 -8.69 -5.65
C ASP A 77 -2.12 -9.87 -6.17
N ALA A 78 -1.05 -9.59 -6.92
CA ALA A 78 -0.11 -10.61 -7.34
C ALA A 78 0.52 -11.33 -6.14
N SER A 79 0.95 -10.61 -5.10
CA SER A 79 1.50 -11.21 -3.88
C SER A 79 0.47 -12.04 -3.10
N LEU A 80 -0.78 -11.58 -3.02
CA LEU A 80 -1.88 -12.31 -2.39
C LEU A 80 -2.26 -13.58 -3.18
N SER A 81 -2.19 -13.55 -4.51
CA SER A 81 -2.54 -14.68 -5.38
C SER A 81 -1.65 -15.92 -5.15
N ILE A 82 -0.46 -15.72 -4.59
CA ILE A 82 0.52 -16.78 -4.35
C ILE A 82 0.42 -17.35 -2.93
N LEU A 83 -0.45 -16.79 -2.09
CA LEU A 83 -0.73 -17.37 -0.78
C LEU A 83 -1.51 -18.68 -0.94
N ASP A 84 -1.00 -19.75 -0.34
CA ASP A 84 -1.74 -21.01 -0.19
C ASP A 84 -2.84 -20.83 0.87
N ARG A 85 -4.04 -20.48 0.42
CA ARG A 85 -5.19 -20.18 1.30
C ARG A 85 -5.72 -21.39 2.07
N THR A 86 -5.21 -22.60 1.82
CA THR A 86 -5.54 -23.79 2.62
C THR A 86 -4.82 -23.79 3.98
N GLN A 87 -3.73 -23.01 4.10
CA GLN A 87 -3.03 -22.80 5.37
C GLN A 87 -3.71 -21.68 6.17
N GLU A 88 -4.01 -21.95 7.44
CA GLU A 88 -4.71 -21.02 8.32
C GLU A 88 -3.98 -19.66 8.45
N ALA A 89 -2.64 -19.68 8.53
CA ALA A 89 -1.85 -18.45 8.60
C ALA A 89 -2.00 -17.59 7.33
N ALA A 90 -1.95 -18.22 6.16
CA ALA A 90 -2.12 -17.54 4.87
C ALA A 90 -3.57 -17.04 4.68
N ALA A 91 -4.56 -17.79 5.14
CA ALA A 91 -5.96 -17.37 5.15
C ALA A 91 -6.18 -16.13 6.03
N LYS A 92 -5.57 -16.09 7.23
CA LYS A 92 -5.60 -14.92 8.13
C LYS A 92 -4.90 -13.71 7.51
N THR A 93 -3.73 -13.90 6.90
CA THR A 93 -3.02 -12.83 6.17
C THR A 93 -3.91 -12.25 5.08
N TYR A 94 -4.50 -13.10 4.23
CA TYR A 94 -5.40 -12.64 3.17
C TYR A 94 -6.58 -11.83 3.73
N GLN A 95 -7.26 -12.33 4.77
CA GLN A 95 -8.41 -11.65 5.35
C GLN A 95 -8.06 -10.30 5.96
N SER A 96 -6.93 -10.21 6.67
CA SER A 96 -6.43 -8.95 7.23
C SER A 96 -6.09 -7.95 6.12
N THR A 97 -5.32 -8.37 5.12
CA THR A 97 -4.96 -7.53 3.98
C THR A 97 -6.19 -7.04 3.22
N ALA A 98 -7.16 -7.91 2.96
CA ALA A 98 -8.42 -7.54 2.30
C ALA A 98 -9.21 -6.48 3.10
N THR A 99 -9.25 -6.59 4.42
CA THR A 99 -9.90 -5.61 5.31
C THR A 99 -9.20 -4.25 5.24
N GLU A 100 -7.87 -4.24 5.25
CA GLU A 100 -7.09 -3.00 5.12
C GLU A 100 -7.26 -2.36 3.73
N MET A 101 -7.28 -3.17 2.67
CA MET A 101 -7.56 -2.70 1.31
C MET A 101 -8.96 -2.08 1.20
N GLN A 102 -9.96 -2.72 1.80
CA GLN A 102 -11.32 -2.19 1.83
C GLN A 102 -11.40 -0.86 2.57
N THR A 103 -10.75 -0.74 3.73
CA THR A 103 -10.72 0.50 4.52
C THR A 103 -10.07 1.65 3.74
N ALA A 104 -8.92 1.39 3.11
CA ALA A 104 -8.24 2.38 2.28
C ALA A 104 -9.12 2.82 1.09
N SER A 105 -9.77 1.85 0.42
CA SER A 105 -10.63 2.10 -0.74
C SER A 105 -11.90 2.88 -0.38
N GLN A 106 -12.53 2.59 0.76
CA GLN A 106 -13.68 3.36 1.27
C GLN A 106 -13.29 4.82 1.50
N SER A 107 -12.13 5.05 2.12
CA SER A 107 -11.65 6.41 2.39
C SER A 107 -11.37 7.24 1.13
N LEU A 108 -11.06 6.56 0.01
CA LEU A 108 -10.91 7.18 -1.31
C LEU A 108 -12.27 7.42 -1.96
N ALA A 109 -13.22 6.49 -1.82
CA ALA A 109 -14.56 6.62 -2.35
C ALA A 109 -15.28 7.87 -1.80
N ASP A 110 -15.12 8.16 -0.51
CA ASP A 110 -15.67 9.38 0.11
C ASP A 110 -15.13 10.66 -0.55
N GLU A 111 -13.81 10.72 -0.81
CA GLU A 111 -13.20 11.85 -1.51
C GLU A 111 -13.64 11.91 -2.99
N GLN A 112 -13.86 10.76 -3.64
CA GLN A 112 -14.37 10.73 -5.02
C GLN A 112 -15.76 11.33 -5.07
N ILE A 113 -16.64 10.92 -4.15
CA ILE A 113 -18.00 11.46 -4.03
C ILE A 113 -17.94 12.97 -3.82
N ARG A 114 -17.08 13.47 -2.92
CA ARG A 114 -16.92 14.91 -2.67
C ARG A 114 -16.55 15.66 -3.95
N LEU A 115 -15.54 15.18 -4.68
CA LEU A 115 -15.06 15.84 -5.91
C LEU A 115 -16.11 15.80 -7.04
N LEU A 116 -16.81 14.66 -7.19
CA LEU A 116 -17.81 14.47 -8.22
C LEU A 116 -19.13 15.19 -7.93
N SER A 117 -19.40 15.53 -6.67
CA SER A 117 -20.60 16.28 -6.26
C SER A 117 -20.49 17.79 -6.53
N ALA A 118 -19.30 18.30 -6.86
CA ALA A 118 -19.08 19.70 -7.21
C ALA A 118 -18.94 19.85 -8.74
N PRO A 119 -19.96 20.33 -9.48
CA PRO A 119 -19.97 20.33 -10.95
C PRO A 119 -18.73 20.95 -11.63
N PRO A 120 -18.19 22.11 -11.19
CA PRO A 120 -17.01 22.69 -11.85
C PRO A 120 -15.71 21.92 -11.55
N ILE A 121 -15.67 21.09 -10.50
CA ILE A 121 -14.55 20.19 -10.21
C ILE A 121 -14.72 18.89 -11.00
N ALA A 122 -15.93 18.32 -10.96
CA ALA A 122 -16.29 17.07 -11.62
C ALA A 122 -16.00 17.09 -13.12
N SER A 123 -16.27 18.22 -13.81
CA SER A 123 -15.99 18.39 -15.23
C SER A 123 -14.50 18.17 -15.59
N VAL A 124 -13.60 18.42 -14.65
CA VAL A 124 -12.14 18.28 -14.83
C VAL A 124 -11.65 16.90 -14.38
N VAL A 125 -12.12 16.42 -13.23
CA VAL A 125 -11.54 15.23 -12.58
C VAL A 125 -12.29 13.93 -12.89
N ALA A 126 -13.57 13.97 -13.26
CA ALA A 126 -14.37 12.76 -13.52
C ALA A 126 -13.77 11.84 -14.60
N PRO A 127 -13.20 12.35 -15.72
CA PRO A 127 -12.54 11.49 -16.71
C PRO A 127 -11.36 10.69 -16.12
N LYS A 128 -10.65 11.28 -15.13
CA LYS A 128 -9.51 10.64 -14.47
C LYS A 128 -9.96 9.69 -13.37
N LEU A 129 -10.94 10.07 -12.56
CA LEU A 129 -11.46 9.18 -11.51
C LEU A 129 -12.16 7.94 -12.07
N ASN A 130 -12.72 8.00 -13.29
CA ASN A 130 -13.28 6.84 -13.97
C ASN A 130 -12.25 5.72 -14.27
N THR A 131 -10.94 6.01 -14.24
CA THR A 131 -9.91 4.96 -14.40
C THR A 131 -9.67 4.16 -13.12
N LEU A 132 -10.24 4.56 -11.98
CA LEU A 132 -10.24 3.77 -10.73
C LEU A 132 -11.34 2.69 -10.72
N ARG A 133 -12.26 2.72 -11.70
CA ARG A 133 -13.37 1.75 -11.83
C ARG A 133 -13.10 0.60 -12.82
N LYS A 134 -12.01 0.65 -13.56
CA LYS A 134 -11.60 -0.39 -14.52
C LYS A 134 -10.58 -1.31 -13.90
#